data_AF-A0A925HR07-F1
#
_entry.id   AF-A0A925HR07-F1
#
_cell.length_a   1.000
_cell.length_b   1.000
_cell.length_c   1.000
_cell.angle_alpha   90.00
_cell.angle_beta   90.00
_cell.angle_gamma   90.00
#
_symmetry.space_group_name_H-M   'P 1'
#
loop_
_entity.id
_entity.type
_entity.pdbx_description
1 polymer ?
#
loop_
_entity_poly.entity_id
_entity_poly.type
_entity_poly.pdbx_seq_one_letter_code
_entity_poly.pdbx_strand_id
1 'polypeptide(L)'
;MHTRIVLALTMLVVGVGCSDSSPSSPRNAPEGRALATGETTASDRWMQLTRTITGRREVGSPLFVARNFSLVAVASYNAAVSAGASPSTGGRKPSEAGAVAGAAAAVLRTLYPMEDTAITAQLVADRAYYATIAAESSYDFERGEGAGTQSAAQVLTRAATDRTKAVWTGTMPTGPGYWLNAPAPAQPVAPLWGQSRGWYLASGDQFRPAAPPAVTSAAFATDLAEVQAMTAALTPAQLGIAQFWQFASGPAGPIGHFTEVASGLTKAAQMNERRTARVYAVLHTAMFDATISCWDAKYAYWFVRPFQVAANIATPVGRPNFPSYPSAHSCITGTAAGVLTGLFPAAQSVMDAKVVEAGVARIYAGLHYRFDITAGQTIGSKVAALALAHVPASNAAVPLQ
;
A
#
# COMPACT_ATOMS: atom_id res chain seq x y z
N MET A 1 -1.89 -79.23 -3.40
CA MET A 1 -2.36 -78.67 -4.69
C MET A 1 -3.67 -77.95 -4.45
N HIS A 2 -3.65 -76.62 -4.25
CA HIS A 2 -4.86 -75.80 -4.21
C HIS A 2 -4.60 -74.55 -5.06
N THR A 3 -5.35 -74.48 -6.15
CA THR A 3 -5.28 -73.49 -7.24
C THR A 3 -5.84 -72.15 -6.76
N ARG A 4 -5.08 -71.06 -6.95
CA ARG A 4 -5.55 -69.68 -6.70
C ARG A 4 -6.30 -69.17 -7.93
N ILE A 5 -7.59 -68.90 -7.77
CA ILE A 5 -8.41 -68.17 -8.75
C ILE A 5 -8.36 -66.69 -8.37
N VAL A 6 -7.88 -65.85 -9.30
CA VAL A 6 -7.91 -64.38 -9.21
C VAL A 6 -9.23 -63.92 -9.83
N LEU A 7 -10.09 -63.29 -9.04
CA LEU A 7 -11.29 -62.61 -9.52
C LEU A 7 -10.98 -61.12 -9.68
N ALA A 8 -11.01 -60.62 -10.91
CA ALA A 8 -10.92 -59.20 -11.22
C ALA A 8 -12.29 -58.55 -10.98
N LEU A 9 -12.34 -57.52 -10.13
CA LEU A 9 -13.54 -56.74 -9.86
C LEU A 9 -13.53 -55.46 -10.71
N THR A 10 -14.37 -55.43 -11.73
CA THR A 10 -14.64 -54.25 -12.56
C THR A 10 -15.59 -53.32 -11.80
N MET A 11 -15.11 -52.15 -11.36
CA MET A 11 -15.97 -51.10 -10.80
C MET A 11 -16.57 -50.25 -11.92
N LEU A 12 -17.90 -50.33 -12.06
CA LEU A 12 -18.72 -49.44 -12.87
C LEU A 12 -19.07 -48.21 -12.02
N VAL A 13 -18.51 -47.05 -12.33
CA VAL A 13 -18.89 -45.78 -11.67
C VAL A 13 -20.01 -45.13 -12.48
N VAL A 14 -21.19 -45.06 -11.87
CA VAL A 14 -22.34 -44.30 -12.37
C VAL A 14 -22.13 -42.83 -11.99
N GLY A 15 -21.96 -41.97 -12.99
CA GLY A 15 -21.81 -40.53 -12.81
C GLY A 15 -23.13 -39.89 -12.40
N VAL A 16 -23.21 -39.42 -11.16
CA VAL A 16 -24.21 -38.44 -10.72
C VAL A 16 -23.57 -37.06 -10.90
N GLY A 17 -24.12 -36.28 -11.84
CA GLY A 17 -23.65 -34.94 -12.14
C GLY A 17 -23.87 -33.98 -10.97
N CYS A 18 -22.80 -33.60 -10.30
CA CYS A 18 -22.75 -32.36 -9.54
C CYS A 18 -22.52 -31.22 -10.53
N SER A 19 -23.47 -30.31 -10.63
CA SER A 19 -23.27 -29.04 -11.35
C SER A 19 -22.28 -28.19 -10.56
N ASP A 20 -21.02 -28.20 -10.98
CA ASP A 20 -20.02 -27.26 -10.51
C ASP A 20 -20.42 -25.85 -10.95
N SER A 21 -20.97 -25.07 -10.01
CA SER A 21 -20.97 -23.62 -10.13
C SER A 21 -19.52 -23.16 -9.96
N SER A 22 -18.82 -23.00 -11.08
CA SER A 22 -17.52 -22.33 -11.12
C SER A 22 -17.61 -20.99 -10.38
N PRO A 23 -16.62 -20.59 -9.57
CA PRO A 23 -16.58 -19.24 -9.02
C PRO A 23 -16.53 -18.29 -10.22
N SER A 24 -17.58 -17.50 -10.36
CA SER A 24 -17.70 -16.53 -11.44
C SER A 24 -16.49 -15.60 -11.41
N SER A 25 -15.61 -15.73 -12.41
CA SER A 25 -14.64 -14.69 -12.74
C SER A 25 -15.38 -13.35 -12.82
N PRO A 26 -14.79 -12.23 -12.36
CA PRO A 26 -15.43 -10.93 -12.50
C PRO A 26 -15.77 -10.70 -13.97
N ARG A 27 -17.06 -10.62 -14.27
CA ARG A 27 -17.60 -10.50 -15.63
C ARG A 27 -17.32 -9.11 -16.20
N ASN A 28 -16.56 -9.11 -17.30
CA ASN A 28 -16.70 -8.30 -18.52
C ASN A 28 -16.70 -6.75 -18.45
N ALA A 29 -15.59 -6.17 -18.92
CA ALA A 29 -15.60 -5.17 -19.99
C ALA A 29 -14.53 -5.61 -21.03
N PRO A 30 -14.61 -5.22 -22.32
CA PRO A 30 -13.59 -5.53 -23.31
C PRO A 30 -12.37 -4.65 -23.04
N GLU A 31 -11.62 -5.02 -22.02
CA GLU A 31 -10.43 -4.33 -21.56
C GLU A 31 -9.28 -4.72 -22.51
N GLY A 32 -8.35 -3.79 -22.76
CA GLY A 32 -7.28 -3.96 -23.75
C GLY A 32 -6.54 -5.30 -23.67
N ARG A 33 -5.82 -5.64 -24.75
CA ARG A 33 -5.17 -6.96 -24.93
C ARG A 33 -4.51 -7.48 -23.65
N ALA A 34 -4.63 -8.78 -23.40
CA ALA A 34 -3.80 -9.43 -22.39
C ALA A 34 -2.32 -9.23 -22.74
N LEU A 35 -1.47 -9.02 -21.72
CA LEU A 35 -0.03 -8.87 -21.93
C LEU A 35 0.57 -10.18 -22.45
N ALA A 36 1.46 -10.07 -23.43
CA ALA A 36 2.27 -11.20 -23.86
C ALA A 36 3.31 -11.55 -22.79
N THR A 37 3.81 -12.78 -22.81
CA THR A 37 4.85 -13.25 -21.87
C THR A 37 6.08 -12.33 -21.94
N GLY A 38 6.47 -11.77 -20.79
CA GLY A 38 7.62 -10.85 -20.68
C GLY A 38 7.28 -9.38 -20.92
N GLU A 39 6.05 -9.04 -21.31
CA GLU A 39 5.61 -7.64 -21.36
C GLU A 39 5.38 -7.07 -19.95
N THR A 40 5.63 -5.78 -19.77
CA THR A 40 5.42 -5.06 -18.51
C THR A 40 4.68 -3.76 -18.77
N THR A 41 3.67 -3.46 -17.94
CA THR A 41 2.88 -2.23 -18.03
C THR A 41 3.72 -0.99 -17.72
N ALA A 42 3.28 0.17 -18.22
CA ALA A 42 3.83 1.47 -17.83
C ALA A 42 3.57 1.68 -16.34
N SER A 43 2.39 1.29 -15.85
CA SER A 43 2.02 1.31 -14.43
C SER A 43 3.07 0.63 -13.54
N ASP A 44 3.48 -0.61 -13.84
CA ASP A 44 4.53 -1.29 -13.09
C ASP A 44 5.87 -0.53 -13.11
N ARG A 45 6.29 -0.06 -14.30
CA ARG A 45 7.56 0.66 -14.47
C ARG A 45 7.58 1.98 -13.70
N TRP A 46 6.50 2.75 -13.79
CA TRP A 46 6.38 4.05 -13.13
C TRP A 46 6.15 3.95 -11.63
N MET A 47 5.45 2.92 -11.14
CA MET A 47 5.34 2.67 -9.71
C MET A 47 6.68 2.20 -9.11
N GLN A 48 7.49 1.46 -9.86
CA GLN A 48 8.86 1.16 -9.45
C GLN A 48 9.77 2.40 -9.49
N LEU A 49 9.69 3.25 -10.52
CA LEU A 49 10.43 4.51 -10.49
C LEU A 49 10.01 5.37 -9.29
N THR A 50 8.71 5.43 -9.00
CA THR A 50 8.16 6.11 -7.81
C THR A 50 8.80 5.57 -6.54
N ARG A 51 8.82 4.25 -6.34
CA ARG A 51 9.50 3.58 -5.22
C ARG A 51 10.97 3.97 -5.10
N THR A 52 11.68 4.02 -6.22
CA THR A 52 13.11 4.38 -6.26
C THR A 52 13.35 5.84 -5.90
N ILE A 53 12.52 6.76 -6.40
CA ILE A 53 12.59 8.19 -6.11
C ILE A 53 12.21 8.47 -4.66
N THR A 54 11.01 8.04 -4.23
CA THR A 54 10.53 8.28 -2.86
C THR A 54 11.46 7.65 -1.83
N GLY A 55 12.03 6.49 -2.14
CA GLY A 55 13.01 5.89 -1.26
C GLY A 55 14.24 6.78 -1.07
N ARG A 56 14.80 7.34 -2.15
CA ARG A 56 15.95 8.25 -2.02
C ARG A 56 15.60 9.57 -1.33
N ARG A 57 14.34 10.03 -1.41
CA ARG A 57 13.94 11.39 -1.00
C ARG A 57 13.14 11.49 0.29
N GLU A 58 12.44 10.44 0.69
CA GLU A 58 11.50 10.40 1.84
C GLU A 58 11.93 9.40 2.91
N VAL A 59 13.25 9.21 3.07
CA VAL A 59 13.82 8.20 3.98
C VAL A 59 13.23 8.35 5.39
N GLY A 60 12.59 7.27 5.87
CA GLY A 60 12.07 7.19 7.24
C GLY A 60 10.71 7.84 7.49
N SER A 61 10.05 8.44 6.48
CA SER A 61 8.70 9.00 6.61
C SER A 61 7.66 8.16 5.84
N PRO A 62 6.89 7.27 6.50
CA PRO A 62 5.85 6.50 5.81
C PRO A 62 4.70 7.38 5.28
N LEU A 63 4.57 8.61 5.80
CA LEU A 63 3.47 9.52 5.51
C LEU A 63 3.54 10.08 4.09
N PHE A 64 4.65 10.74 3.76
CA PHE A 64 4.85 11.31 2.42
C PHE A 64 5.03 10.23 1.37
N VAL A 65 5.62 9.07 1.73
CA VAL A 65 5.65 7.90 0.83
C VAL A 65 4.23 7.48 0.47
N ALA A 66 3.33 7.27 1.43
CA ALA A 66 1.96 6.82 1.15
C ALA A 66 1.20 7.84 0.28
N ARG A 67 1.33 9.13 0.65
CA ARG A 67 0.73 10.23 -0.10
C ARG A 67 1.19 10.25 -1.55
N ASN A 68 2.50 10.28 -1.79
CA ASN A 68 3.06 10.51 -3.11
C ASN A 68 2.81 9.32 -4.05
N PHE A 69 2.86 8.09 -3.52
CA PHE A 69 2.39 6.91 -4.28
C PHE A 69 0.92 7.02 -4.67
N SER A 70 0.04 7.49 -3.77
CA SER A 70 -1.39 7.63 -4.07
C SER A 70 -1.64 8.67 -5.18
N LEU A 71 -0.88 9.77 -5.20
CA LEU A 71 -0.97 10.80 -6.24
C LEU A 71 -0.57 10.24 -7.61
N VAL A 72 0.56 9.54 -7.68
CA VAL A 72 1.01 8.91 -8.94
C VAL A 72 -0.01 7.87 -9.41
N ALA A 73 -0.46 6.98 -8.51
CA ALA A 73 -1.37 5.90 -8.87
C ALA A 73 -2.74 6.42 -9.37
N VAL A 74 -3.31 7.43 -8.71
CA VAL A 74 -4.59 8.03 -9.13
C VAL A 74 -4.44 8.78 -10.45
N ALA A 75 -3.39 9.59 -10.61
CA ALA A 75 -3.16 10.33 -11.85
C ALA A 75 -2.99 9.37 -13.04
N SER A 76 -2.23 8.29 -12.86
CA SER A 76 -2.02 7.25 -13.86
C SER A 76 -3.32 6.52 -14.23
N TYR A 77 -4.12 6.09 -13.25
CA TYR A 77 -5.38 5.40 -13.53
C TYR A 77 -6.39 6.30 -14.24
N ASN A 78 -6.57 7.54 -13.76
CA ASN A 78 -7.48 8.50 -14.39
C ASN A 78 -7.03 8.85 -15.81
N ALA A 79 -5.71 8.92 -16.05
CA ALA A 79 -5.15 9.13 -17.37
C ALA A 79 -5.44 7.96 -18.32
N ALA A 80 -5.26 6.72 -17.87
CA ALA A 80 -5.58 5.52 -18.65
C ALA A 80 -7.08 5.46 -19.03
N VAL A 81 -7.96 5.77 -18.08
CA VAL A 81 -9.41 5.85 -18.33
C VAL A 81 -9.72 6.89 -19.41
N SER A 82 -9.19 8.11 -19.27
CA SER A 82 -9.38 9.21 -20.22
C SER A 82 -8.83 8.90 -21.61
N ALA A 83 -7.64 8.29 -21.69
CA ALA A 83 -7.01 7.91 -22.95
C ALA A 83 -7.85 6.89 -23.73
N GLY A 84 -8.32 5.82 -23.08
CA GLY A 84 -9.13 4.83 -23.80
C GLY A 84 -10.57 5.29 -24.10
N ALA A 85 -11.06 6.34 -23.44
CA ALA A 85 -12.31 7.01 -23.79
C ALA A 85 -12.14 8.03 -24.95
N SER A 86 -10.91 8.43 -25.26
CA SER A 86 -10.63 9.44 -26.27
C SER A 86 -10.85 8.93 -27.70
N PRO A 87 -11.36 9.77 -28.62
CA PRO A 87 -11.56 9.39 -30.01
C PRO A 87 -10.23 9.17 -30.72
N SER A 88 -10.25 8.35 -31.77
CA SER A 88 -9.13 8.18 -32.69
C SER A 88 -8.89 9.48 -33.48
N THR A 89 -7.62 9.82 -33.72
CA THR A 89 -7.22 10.94 -34.57
C THR A 89 -6.12 10.44 -35.51
N GLY A 90 -6.29 10.63 -36.82
CA GLY A 90 -5.35 10.08 -37.81
C GLY A 90 -5.26 8.54 -37.77
N GLY A 91 -6.35 7.86 -37.40
CA GLY A 91 -6.41 6.40 -37.32
C GLY A 91 -5.85 5.79 -36.03
N ARG A 92 -5.25 6.59 -35.12
CA ARG A 92 -4.68 6.11 -33.86
C ARG A 92 -5.37 6.72 -32.63
N LYS A 93 -5.62 5.89 -31.61
CA LYS A 93 -6.10 6.35 -30.29
C LYS A 93 -4.92 6.76 -29.40
N PRO A 94 -5.09 7.65 -28.41
CA PRO A 94 -4.05 7.86 -27.40
C PRO A 94 -3.78 6.53 -26.68
N SER A 95 -2.52 6.17 -26.47
CA SER A 95 -2.22 4.94 -25.72
C SER A 95 -2.45 5.14 -24.23
N GLU A 96 -2.97 4.11 -23.56
CA GLU A 96 -3.12 4.12 -22.10
C GLU A 96 -1.75 4.13 -21.41
N ALA A 97 -0.78 3.39 -21.96
CA ALA A 97 0.58 3.35 -21.46
C ALA A 97 1.27 4.72 -21.52
N GLY A 98 1.09 5.46 -22.62
CA GLY A 98 1.58 6.82 -22.76
C GLY A 98 0.91 7.75 -21.77
N ALA A 99 -0.40 7.60 -21.57
CA ALA A 99 -1.15 8.40 -20.59
C ALA A 99 -0.71 8.16 -19.16
N VAL A 100 -0.46 6.90 -18.77
CA VAL A 100 0.13 6.55 -17.48
C VAL A 100 1.52 7.18 -17.34
N ALA A 101 2.38 7.04 -18.36
CA ALA A 101 3.73 7.58 -18.34
C ALA A 101 3.77 9.11 -18.20
N GLY A 102 2.95 9.81 -19.00
CA GLY A 102 2.83 11.27 -18.93
C GLY A 102 2.29 11.76 -17.60
N ALA A 103 1.30 11.06 -17.03
CA ALA A 103 0.73 11.40 -15.73
C ALA A 103 1.74 11.21 -14.59
N ALA A 104 2.38 10.04 -14.53
CA ALA A 104 3.38 9.73 -13.52
C ALA A 104 4.59 10.68 -13.60
N ALA A 105 5.09 10.95 -14.81
CA ALA A 105 6.19 11.88 -15.02
C ALA A 105 5.85 13.30 -14.53
N ALA A 106 4.65 13.81 -14.84
CA ALA A 106 4.23 15.14 -14.42
C ALA A 106 4.06 15.27 -12.89
N VAL A 107 3.45 14.27 -12.25
CA VAL A 107 3.35 14.23 -10.77
C VAL A 107 4.74 14.16 -10.15
N LEU A 108 5.59 13.24 -10.59
CA LEU A 108 6.93 13.05 -10.03
C LEU A 108 7.84 14.28 -10.24
N ARG A 109 7.78 14.95 -11.39
CA ARG A 109 8.54 16.19 -11.63
C ARG A 109 8.12 17.32 -10.70
N THR A 110 6.83 17.40 -10.39
CA THR A 110 6.30 18.41 -9.48
C THR A 110 6.73 18.15 -8.03
N LEU A 111 6.72 16.88 -7.61
CA LEU A 111 7.13 16.48 -6.26
C LEU A 111 8.66 16.48 -6.10
N TYR A 112 9.39 16.13 -7.15
CA TYR A 112 10.83 15.85 -7.13
C TYR A 112 11.53 16.42 -8.36
N PRO A 113 11.60 17.76 -8.52
CA PRO A 113 12.22 18.38 -9.70
C PRO A 113 13.68 17.99 -9.90
N MET A 114 14.39 17.67 -8.81
CA MET A 114 15.76 17.19 -8.82
C MET A 114 15.96 15.76 -9.37
N GLU A 115 14.88 15.03 -9.63
CA GLU A 115 14.89 13.69 -10.23
C GLU A 115 14.54 13.72 -11.73
N ASP A 116 14.49 14.90 -12.34
CA ASP A 116 14.08 15.07 -13.74
C ASP A 116 14.88 14.20 -14.71
N THR A 117 16.19 14.04 -14.49
CA THR A 117 17.04 13.16 -15.31
C THR A 117 16.53 11.72 -15.32
N ALA A 118 16.19 11.16 -14.15
CA ALA A 118 15.68 9.79 -14.03
C ALA A 118 14.28 9.65 -14.64
N ILE A 119 13.43 10.66 -14.45
CA ILE A 119 12.07 10.71 -15.00
C ILE A 119 12.10 10.80 -16.53
N THR A 120 12.95 11.66 -17.08
CA THR A 120 13.14 11.82 -18.53
C THR A 120 13.71 10.56 -19.14
N ALA A 121 14.68 9.91 -18.50
CA ALA A 121 15.23 8.63 -18.96
C ALA A 121 14.15 7.53 -19.03
N GLN A 122 13.27 7.47 -18.03
CA GLN A 122 12.16 6.51 -18.02
C GLN A 122 11.16 6.77 -19.16
N LEU A 123 10.77 8.03 -19.42
CA LEU A 123 9.91 8.38 -20.55
C LEU A 123 10.50 7.95 -21.90
N VAL A 124 11.78 8.25 -22.14
CA VAL A 124 12.49 7.85 -23.36
C VAL A 124 12.51 6.32 -23.51
N ALA A 125 12.79 5.61 -22.42
CA ALA A 125 12.76 4.15 -22.41
C ALA A 125 11.35 3.58 -22.63
N ASP A 126 10.30 4.24 -22.15
CA ASP A 126 8.90 3.83 -22.40
C ASP A 126 8.56 3.99 -23.88
N ARG A 127 8.83 5.16 -24.48
CA ARG A 127 8.60 5.40 -25.92
C ARG A 127 9.27 4.36 -26.80
N ALA A 128 10.55 4.07 -26.54
CA ALA A 128 11.31 3.07 -27.28
C ALA A 128 10.72 1.66 -27.10
N TYR A 129 10.38 1.28 -25.87
CA TYR A 129 9.81 -0.04 -25.56
C TYR A 129 8.47 -0.25 -26.27
N TYR A 130 7.53 0.68 -26.13
CA TYR A 130 6.19 0.54 -26.69
C TYR A 130 6.17 0.61 -28.22
N ALA A 131 7.15 1.29 -28.85
CA ALA A 131 7.33 1.24 -30.30
C ALA A 131 7.69 -0.15 -30.84
N THR A 132 8.24 -1.06 -30.00
CA THR A 132 8.57 -2.44 -30.40
C THR A 132 7.38 -3.40 -30.33
N ILE A 133 6.28 -2.99 -29.69
CA ILE A 133 5.13 -3.86 -29.44
C ILE A 133 4.14 -3.72 -30.60
N ALA A 134 4.02 -4.77 -31.42
CA ALA A 134 3.16 -4.75 -32.61
C ALA A 134 1.71 -4.34 -32.33
N ALA A 135 1.17 -4.76 -31.18
CA ALA A 135 -0.21 -4.43 -30.79
C ALA A 135 -0.41 -2.94 -30.40
N GLU A 136 0.67 -2.20 -30.14
CA GLU A 136 0.65 -0.77 -29.82
C GLU A 136 0.69 0.10 -31.09
N SER A 137 0.88 -0.50 -32.28
CA SER A 137 0.91 0.22 -33.57
C SER A 137 -0.38 1.00 -33.88
N SER A 138 -1.51 0.59 -33.30
CA SER A 138 -2.80 1.28 -33.43
C SER A 138 -2.99 2.44 -32.44
N TYR A 139 -2.01 2.69 -31.58
CA TYR A 139 -2.04 3.73 -30.57
C TYR A 139 -0.96 4.79 -30.79
N ASP A 140 -1.20 5.96 -30.20
CA ASP A 140 -0.30 7.11 -30.20
C ASP A 140 0.19 7.35 -28.78
N PHE A 141 1.45 7.01 -28.53
CA PHE A 141 2.08 7.13 -27.23
C PHE A 141 2.22 8.60 -26.80
N GLU A 142 2.65 9.49 -27.69
CA GLU A 142 2.88 10.90 -27.37
C GLU A 142 1.56 11.64 -27.11
N ARG A 143 0.50 11.31 -27.87
CA ARG A 143 -0.84 11.81 -27.57
C ARG A 143 -1.36 11.27 -26.24
N GLY A 144 -1.04 10.01 -25.91
CA GLY A 144 -1.27 9.44 -24.59
C GLY A 144 -0.61 10.27 -23.50
N GLU A 145 0.70 10.51 -23.61
CA GLU A 145 1.46 11.33 -22.66
C GLU A 145 0.83 12.70 -22.41
N GLY A 146 0.41 13.38 -23.49
CA GLY A 146 -0.30 14.66 -23.41
C GLY A 146 -1.56 14.57 -22.56
N ALA A 147 -2.39 13.54 -22.75
CA ALA A 147 -3.58 13.30 -21.91
C ALA A 147 -3.20 13.03 -20.44
N GLY A 148 -2.09 12.33 -20.21
CA GLY A 148 -1.54 12.06 -18.88
C GLY A 148 -1.24 13.34 -18.09
N THR A 149 -0.63 14.33 -18.72
CA THR A 149 -0.30 15.61 -18.05
C THR A 149 -1.52 16.35 -17.52
N GLN A 150 -2.67 16.25 -18.21
CA GLN A 150 -3.92 16.87 -17.76
C GLN A 150 -4.47 16.19 -16.50
N SER A 151 -4.43 14.85 -16.46
CA SER A 151 -4.82 14.07 -15.27
C SER A 151 -3.93 14.42 -14.07
N ALA A 152 -2.61 14.50 -14.28
CA ALA A 152 -1.67 14.91 -13.25
C ALA A 152 -1.98 16.30 -12.69
N ALA A 153 -2.30 17.27 -13.55
CA ALA A 153 -2.65 18.62 -13.12
C ALA A 153 -3.87 18.62 -12.18
N GLN A 154 -4.93 17.89 -12.52
CA GLN A 154 -6.14 17.79 -11.68
C GLN A 154 -5.84 17.16 -10.32
N VAL A 155 -5.06 16.07 -10.30
CA VAL A 155 -4.65 15.40 -9.06
C VAL A 155 -3.78 16.31 -8.19
N LEU A 156 -2.85 17.05 -8.79
CA LEU A 156 -1.99 18.00 -8.08
C LEU A 156 -2.77 19.20 -7.54
N THR A 157 -3.79 19.69 -8.26
CA THR A 157 -4.71 20.72 -7.75
C THR A 157 -5.43 20.24 -6.49
N ARG A 158 -5.97 19.02 -6.50
CA ARG A 158 -6.56 18.41 -5.30
C ARG A 158 -5.53 18.32 -4.17
N ALA A 159 -4.34 17.79 -4.48
CA ALA A 159 -3.26 17.59 -3.53
C ALA A 159 -2.75 18.88 -2.88
N ALA A 160 -2.89 20.04 -3.53
CA ALA A 160 -2.51 21.33 -2.95
C ALA A 160 -3.37 21.73 -1.74
N THR A 161 -4.56 21.12 -1.58
CA THR A 161 -5.55 21.45 -0.55
C THR A 161 -5.73 20.35 0.50
N ASP A 162 -4.92 19.29 0.45
CA ASP A 162 -5.11 18.07 1.25
C ASP A 162 -4.63 18.16 2.72
N ARG A 163 -4.12 19.33 3.14
CA ARG A 163 -3.61 19.62 4.49
C ARG A 163 -2.42 18.76 4.95
N THR A 164 -1.77 17.97 4.09
CA THR A 164 -0.63 17.12 4.51
C THR A 164 0.63 17.92 4.86
N LYS A 165 0.64 19.23 4.57
CA LYS A 165 1.70 20.18 4.93
C LYS A 165 1.34 21.06 6.13
N ALA A 166 0.27 20.75 6.85
CA ALA A 166 -0.13 21.51 8.03
C ALA A 166 0.95 21.48 9.11
N VAL A 167 1.28 22.66 9.65
CA VAL A 167 2.30 22.83 10.70
C VAL A 167 1.63 22.82 12.06
N TRP A 168 2.12 21.96 12.96
CA TRP A 168 1.66 21.90 14.34
C TRP A 168 2.46 22.90 15.20
N THR A 169 1.75 23.74 15.95
CA THR A 169 2.31 24.74 16.88
C THR A 169 1.87 24.51 18.33
N GLY A 170 1.28 23.35 18.61
CA GLY A 170 0.78 23.00 19.93
C GLY A 170 1.88 22.58 20.92
N THR A 171 1.44 22.14 22.09
CA THR A 171 2.29 21.59 23.15
C THR A 171 2.02 20.10 23.34
N MET A 172 3.08 19.34 23.61
CA MET A 172 2.96 17.90 23.87
C MET A 172 2.38 17.72 25.28
N PRO A 173 1.39 16.83 25.47
CA PRO A 173 0.92 16.49 26.81
C PRO A 173 2.04 15.85 27.63
N THR A 174 2.02 16.08 28.94
CA THR A 174 3.00 15.55 29.88
C THR A 174 2.32 14.73 30.97
N GLY A 175 3.05 13.79 31.57
CA GLY A 175 2.57 12.95 32.66
C GLY A 175 2.67 11.45 32.36
N PRO A 176 2.31 10.60 33.33
CA PRO A 176 2.36 9.14 33.18
C PRO A 176 1.52 8.66 31.99
N GLY A 177 2.08 7.78 31.18
CA GLY A 177 1.40 7.19 30.03
C GLY A 177 1.41 8.04 28.75
N TYR A 178 1.88 9.28 28.82
CA TYR A 178 2.13 10.09 27.63
C TYR A 178 3.52 9.80 27.05
N TRP A 179 3.58 9.73 25.72
CA TRP A 179 4.78 9.61 24.93
C TRP A 179 5.64 10.85 25.10
N LEU A 180 6.93 10.62 25.30
CA LEU A 180 7.93 11.66 25.44
C LEU A 180 8.79 11.71 24.18
N ASN A 181 9.25 12.90 23.79
CA ASN A 181 10.22 13.03 22.72
C ASN A 181 11.65 12.99 23.27
N ALA A 182 12.50 12.03 22.83
CA ALA A 182 13.86 11.88 23.35
C ALA A 182 14.87 11.33 22.31
N PRO A 183 16.07 11.94 22.17
CA PRO A 183 16.52 13.17 22.82
C PRO A 183 15.93 14.42 22.13
N ALA A 184 15.36 15.32 22.94
CA ALA A 184 14.92 16.64 22.51
C ALA A 184 16.11 17.48 21.97
N PRO A 185 15.87 18.47 21.07
CA PRO A 185 14.58 18.92 20.56
C PRO A 185 14.29 18.35 19.17
N ALA A 186 13.56 17.24 19.11
CA ALA A 186 12.82 16.89 17.90
C ALA A 186 11.36 17.37 18.07
N GLN A 187 10.72 17.83 17.00
CA GLN A 187 9.27 18.00 16.97
C GLN A 187 8.61 16.64 16.64
N PRO A 188 7.46 16.29 17.22
CA PRO A 188 6.75 15.07 16.85
C PRO A 188 6.44 15.05 15.34
N VAL A 189 6.48 13.87 14.73
CA VAL A 189 6.26 13.73 13.28
C VAL A 189 4.78 13.93 12.94
N ALA A 190 4.49 15.07 12.31
CA ALA A 190 3.20 15.43 11.73
C ALA A 190 1.97 15.23 12.65
N PRO A 191 1.85 15.92 13.81
CA PRO A 191 0.71 15.77 14.72
C PRO A 191 -0.65 16.05 14.08
N LEU A 192 -0.68 16.89 13.04
CA LEU A 192 -1.90 17.25 12.31
C LEU A 192 -2.21 16.29 11.14
N TRP A 193 -1.44 15.21 10.93
CA TRP A 193 -1.64 14.32 9.77
C TRP A 193 -3.02 13.67 9.74
N GLY A 194 -3.60 13.38 10.91
CA GLY A 194 -4.98 12.88 11.02
C GLY A 194 -6.05 13.86 10.50
N GLN A 195 -5.71 15.14 10.30
CA GLN A 195 -6.57 16.15 9.70
C GLN A 195 -6.36 16.30 8.19
N SER A 196 -5.52 15.45 7.59
CA SER A 196 -5.33 15.44 6.15
C SER A 196 -6.58 14.96 5.45
N ARG A 197 -6.77 15.41 4.21
CA ARG A 197 -7.86 14.98 3.37
C ARG A 197 -7.55 13.61 2.74
N GLY A 198 -8.21 12.57 3.24
CA GLY A 198 -8.17 11.22 2.64
C GLY A 198 -8.86 11.14 1.28
N TRP A 199 -8.80 9.97 0.65
CA TRP A 199 -9.49 9.66 -0.62
C TRP A 199 -10.91 9.18 -0.40
N TYR A 200 -11.13 8.33 0.61
CA TYR A 200 -12.43 7.74 0.93
C TYR A 200 -12.87 8.03 2.36
N LEU A 201 -11.93 8.35 3.26
CA LEU A 201 -12.25 8.73 4.63
C LEU A 201 -13.12 10.00 4.68
N ALA A 202 -14.17 9.96 5.50
CA ALA A 202 -14.96 11.14 5.86
C ALA A 202 -14.19 12.08 6.80
N SER A 203 -13.41 11.50 7.71
CA SER A 203 -12.54 12.19 8.66
C SER A 203 -11.44 11.24 9.13
N GLY A 204 -10.34 11.77 9.67
CA GLY A 204 -9.27 10.93 10.20
C GLY A 204 -9.73 10.00 11.33
N ASP A 205 -10.73 10.42 12.09
CA ASP A 205 -11.24 9.68 13.24
C ASP A 205 -12.36 8.70 12.94
N GLN A 206 -12.78 8.58 11.68
CA GLN A 206 -13.81 7.63 11.23
C GLN A 206 -13.55 6.20 11.74
N PHE A 207 -12.28 5.79 11.84
CA PHE A 207 -11.87 4.47 12.33
C PHE A 207 -11.00 4.54 13.58
N ARG A 208 -11.01 5.64 14.33
CA ARG A 208 -10.26 5.74 15.58
C ARG A 208 -10.67 4.59 16.51
N PRO A 209 -9.73 3.76 16.99
CA PRO A 209 -10.03 2.67 17.90
C PRO A 209 -10.38 3.22 19.29
N ALA A 210 -10.85 2.35 20.19
CA ALA A 210 -11.01 2.74 21.60
C ALA A 210 -9.66 3.14 22.22
N ALA A 211 -9.70 3.83 23.36
CA ALA A 211 -8.49 4.19 24.07
C ALA A 211 -7.66 2.93 24.43
N PRO A 212 -6.31 3.01 24.37
CA PRO A 212 -5.46 1.91 24.78
C PRO A 212 -5.62 1.60 26.28
N PRO A 213 -5.23 0.40 26.74
CA PRO A 213 -5.27 0.05 28.15
C PRO A 213 -4.54 1.09 29.02
N ALA A 214 -5.14 1.47 30.15
CA ALA A 214 -4.48 2.36 31.11
C ALA A 214 -3.15 1.75 31.57
N VAL A 215 -2.12 2.58 31.77
CA VAL A 215 -0.77 2.11 32.16
C VAL A 215 -0.71 1.44 33.53
N THR A 216 -1.77 1.56 34.33
CA THR A 216 -1.95 0.89 35.63
C THR A 216 -2.75 -0.41 35.54
N SER A 217 -3.27 -0.77 34.35
CA SER A 217 -4.13 -1.93 34.16
C SER A 217 -3.35 -3.24 34.02
N ALA A 218 -4.00 -4.36 34.37
CA ALA A 218 -3.44 -5.69 34.16
C ALA A 218 -3.15 -5.97 32.66
N ALA A 219 -4.04 -5.52 31.76
CA ALA A 219 -3.85 -5.69 30.32
C ALA A 219 -2.58 -4.99 29.82
N PHE A 220 -2.30 -3.77 30.29
CA PHE A 220 -1.05 -3.07 29.98
C PHE A 220 0.18 -3.84 30.51
N ALA A 221 0.10 -4.32 31.76
CA ALA A 221 1.20 -5.06 32.38
C ALA A 221 1.51 -6.38 31.64
N THR A 222 0.48 -7.10 31.17
CA THR A 222 0.63 -8.31 30.36
C THR A 222 1.37 -8.03 29.05
N ASP A 223 0.96 -7.02 28.30
CA ASP A 223 1.60 -6.68 27.03
C ASP A 223 3.01 -6.12 27.21
N LEU A 224 3.27 -5.34 28.27
CA LEU A 224 4.62 -4.89 28.59
C LEU A 224 5.55 -6.07 28.92
N ALA A 225 5.07 -7.05 29.69
CA ALA A 225 5.82 -8.25 30.02
C ALA A 225 6.12 -9.10 28.77
N GLU A 226 5.20 -9.16 27.80
CA GLU A 226 5.46 -9.80 26.49
C GLU A 226 6.64 -9.13 25.77
N VAL A 227 6.63 -7.79 25.68
CA VAL A 227 7.73 -7.03 25.04
C VAL A 227 9.05 -7.28 25.75
N GLN A 228 9.07 -7.24 27.10
CA GLN A 228 10.27 -7.52 27.88
C GLN A 228 10.80 -8.93 27.65
N ALA A 229 9.93 -9.94 27.67
CA ALA A 229 10.32 -11.33 27.44
C ALA A 229 10.89 -11.55 26.04
N MET A 230 10.24 -11.02 25.00
CA MET A 230 10.70 -11.18 23.62
C MET A 230 12.01 -10.44 23.35
N THR A 231 12.20 -9.25 23.93
CA THR A 231 13.42 -8.46 23.72
C THR A 231 14.61 -8.96 24.54
N ALA A 232 14.37 -9.59 25.71
CA ALA A 232 15.43 -10.18 26.53
C ALA A 232 16.06 -11.44 25.91
N ALA A 233 15.31 -12.18 25.08
CA ALA A 233 15.75 -13.43 24.45
C ALA A 233 15.66 -13.37 22.91
N LEU A 234 15.95 -12.19 22.32
CA LEU A 234 15.82 -11.97 20.89
C LEU A 234 16.81 -12.84 20.08
N THR A 235 16.28 -13.75 19.26
CA THR A 235 17.10 -14.60 18.38
C THR A 235 17.57 -13.87 17.12
N PRO A 236 18.65 -14.33 16.45
CA PRO A 236 19.07 -13.76 15.17
C PRO A 236 17.98 -13.74 14.09
N ALA A 237 17.12 -14.77 14.03
CA ALA A 237 16.01 -14.83 13.10
C ALA A 237 14.95 -13.74 13.39
N GLN A 238 14.59 -13.55 14.66
CA GLN A 238 13.66 -12.50 15.07
C GLN A 238 14.22 -11.10 14.85
N LEU A 239 15.53 -10.92 15.08
CA LEU A 239 16.23 -9.69 14.74
C LEU A 239 16.17 -9.42 13.22
N GLY A 240 16.40 -10.43 12.40
CA GLY A 240 16.26 -10.33 10.94
C GLY A 240 14.85 -9.91 10.51
N ILE A 241 13.82 -10.48 11.14
CA ILE A 241 12.41 -10.10 10.90
C ILE A 241 12.15 -8.64 11.31
N ALA A 242 12.64 -8.22 12.48
CA ALA A 242 12.50 -6.84 12.96
C ALA A 242 13.18 -5.83 12.01
N GLN A 243 14.39 -6.14 11.55
CA GLN A 243 15.14 -5.33 10.60
C GLN A 243 14.45 -5.30 9.23
N PHE A 244 13.98 -6.46 8.74
CA PHE A 244 13.24 -6.54 7.49
C PHE A 244 12.03 -5.61 7.55
N TRP A 245 11.14 -5.74 8.54
CA TRP A 245 9.93 -4.92 8.61
C TRP A 245 10.18 -3.46 9.01
N GLN A 246 11.36 -3.11 9.54
CA GLN A 246 11.74 -1.72 9.74
C GLN A 246 11.95 -0.98 8.40
N PHE A 247 12.48 -1.68 7.40
CA PHE A 247 12.79 -1.10 6.08
C PHE A 247 11.89 -1.62 4.95
N ALA A 248 11.14 -2.71 5.18
CA ALA A 248 10.48 -3.58 4.19
C ALA A 248 11.24 -3.65 2.84
N SER A 249 12.51 -4.07 2.98
CA SER A 249 13.55 -4.31 1.96
C SER A 249 13.88 -3.18 0.98
N GLY A 250 13.58 -1.92 1.30
CA GLY A 250 14.05 -0.80 0.50
C GLY A 250 13.69 0.57 1.07
N PRO A 251 14.20 1.65 0.48
CA PRO A 251 14.09 2.95 1.11
C PRO A 251 12.66 3.53 1.15
N ALA A 252 11.69 2.91 0.45
CA ALA A 252 10.26 3.26 0.48
C ALA A 252 9.43 2.49 1.54
N GLY A 253 10.06 1.66 2.40
CA GLY A 253 9.37 1.02 3.51
C GLY A 253 8.23 0.07 3.11
N PRO A 254 7.30 -0.24 4.03
CA PRO A 254 6.18 -1.16 3.80
C PRO A 254 5.31 -0.80 2.59
N ILE A 255 5.13 0.48 2.30
CA ILE A 255 4.33 0.94 1.14
C ILE A 255 4.98 0.51 -0.18
N GLY A 256 6.31 0.68 -0.28
CA GLY A 256 7.07 0.18 -1.42
C GLY A 256 7.05 -1.34 -1.53
N HIS A 257 7.13 -2.06 -0.40
CA HIS A 257 7.04 -3.53 -0.39
C HIS A 257 5.71 -4.03 -0.96
N PHE A 258 4.59 -3.45 -0.53
CA PHE A 258 3.28 -3.85 -1.05
C PHE A 258 3.04 -3.43 -2.51
N THR A 259 3.81 -2.45 -3.02
CA THR A 259 3.86 -2.16 -4.46
C THR A 259 4.48 -3.33 -5.24
N GLU A 260 5.57 -3.91 -4.73
CA GLU A 260 6.25 -5.06 -5.36
C GLU A 260 5.36 -6.31 -5.31
N VAL A 261 4.67 -6.53 -4.19
CA VAL A 261 3.66 -7.60 -4.08
C VAL A 261 2.54 -7.41 -5.10
N ALA A 262 2.00 -6.19 -5.24
CA ALA A 262 0.98 -5.89 -6.23
C ALA A 262 1.49 -6.14 -7.66
N SER A 263 2.71 -5.72 -8.00
CA SER A 263 3.31 -6.00 -9.31
C SER A 263 3.42 -7.49 -9.60
N GLY A 264 3.79 -8.30 -8.60
CA GLY A 264 3.82 -9.76 -8.75
C GLY A 264 2.44 -10.35 -9.05
N LEU A 265 1.41 -9.87 -8.34
CA LEU A 265 0.03 -10.33 -8.50
C LEU A 265 -0.58 -9.91 -9.85
N THR A 266 -0.36 -8.67 -10.29
CA THR A 266 -0.87 -8.17 -11.58
C THR A 266 -0.22 -8.89 -12.76
N LYS A 267 1.09 -9.16 -12.69
CA LYS A 267 1.83 -9.97 -13.68
C LYS A 267 1.36 -11.41 -13.71
N ALA A 268 1.21 -12.05 -12.55
CA ALA A 268 0.70 -13.43 -12.48
C ALA A 268 -0.73 -13.54 -13.05
N ALA A 269 -1.54 -12.48 -12.91
CA ALA A 269 -2.88 -12.39 -13.49
C ALA A 269 -2.90 -11.87 -14.95
N GLN A 270 -1.74 -11.63 -15.57
CA GLN A 270 -1.57 -11.11 -16.93
C GLN A 270 -2.44 -9.87 -17.22
N MET A 271 -2.54 -8.97 -16.25
CA MET A 271 -3.37 -7.77 -16.35
C MET A 271 -2.82 -6.78 -17.38
N ASN A 272 -3.71 -6.18 -18.17
CA ASN A 272 -3.37 -5.08 -19.07
C ASN A 272 -3.09 -3.77 -18.29
N GLU A 273 -2.74 -2.71 -19.01
CA GLU A 273 -2.38 -1.39 -18.46
C GLU A 273 -3.44 -0.83 -17.51
N ARG A 274 -4.67 -0.64 -17.99
CA ARG A 274 -5.79 -0.07 -17.21
C ARG A 274 -6.11 -0.88 -15.96
N ARG A 275 -6.14 -2.22 -16.04
CA ARG A 275 -6.40 -3.09 -14.87
C ARG A 275 -5.28 -2.99 -13.84
N THR A 276 -4.03 -2.91 -14.31
CA THR A 276 -2.85 -2.76 -13.43
C THR A 276 -2.86 -1.39 -12.74
N ALA A 277 -3.11 -0.31 -13.48
CA ALA A 277 -3.26 1.04 -12.93
C ALA A 277 -4.37 1.10 -11.87
N ARG A 278 -5.50 0.42 -12.11
CA ARG A 278 -6.62 0.35 -11.17
C ARG A 278 -6.23 -0.30 -9.84
N VAL A 279 -5.50 -1.41 -9.88
CA VAL A 279 -5.01 -2.10 -8.68
C VAL A 279 -4.12 -1.16 -7.85
N TYR A 280 -3.17 -0.47 -8.50
CA TYR A 280 -2.32 0.50 -7.81
C TYR A 280 -3.12 1.68 -7.24
N ALA A 281 -4.10 2.20 -7.98
CA ALA A 281 -4.95 3.29 -7.50
C ALA A 281 -5.68 2.89 -6.20
N VAL A 282 -6.35 1.75 -6.17
CA VAL A 282 -7.07 1.26 -4.97
C VAL A 282 -6.10 1.01 -3.82
N LEU A 283 -4.97 0.33 -4.08
CA LEU A 283 -3.99 0.00 -3.05
C LEU A 283 -3.38 1.24 -2.40
N HIS A 284 -2.91 2.20 -3.20
CA HIS A 284 -2.20 3.35 -2.67
C HIS A 284 -3.12 4.42 -2.08
N THR A 285 -4.35 4.57 -2.59
CA THR A 285 -5.36 5.42 -1.95
C THR A 285 -5.74 4.86 -0.56
N ALA A 286 -5.96 3.55 -0.45
CA ALA A 286 -6.23 2.90 0.83
C ALA A 286 -5.07 3.03 1.82
N MET A 287 -3.83 2.78 1.38
CA MET A 287 -2.66 2.92 2.27
C MET A 287 -2.46 4.37 2.74
N PHE A 288 -2.72 5.37 1.91
CA PHE A 288 -2.69 6.78 2.34
C PHE A 288 -3.75 7.05 3.42
N ASP A 289 -5.00 6.64 3.20
CA ASP A 289 -6.08 6.78 4.18
C ASP A 289 -5.74 6.06 5.50
N ALA A 290 -5.12 4.89 5.44
CA ALA A 290 -4.66 4.17 6.63
C ALA A 290 -3.64 4.97 7.45
N THR A 291 -2.74 5.74 6.79
CA THR A 291 -1.82 6.62 7.52
C THR A 291 -2.56 7.75 8.24
N ILE A 292 -3.63 8.30 7.64
CA ILE A 292 -4.45 9.36 8.23
C ILE A 292 -5.14 8.83 9.49
N SER A 293 -5.86 7.70 9.40
CA SER A 293 -6.54 7.11 10.56
C SER A 293 -5.57 6.67 11.65
N CYS A 294 -4.40 6.15 11.29
CA CYS A 294 -3.38 5.79 12.26
C CYS A 294 -2.85 7.00 13.02
N TRP A 295 -2.52 8.08 12.32
CA TRP A 295 -1.98 9.28 12.94
C TRP A 295 -3.01 10.05 13.76
N ASP A 296 -4.27 10.07 13.31
CA ASP A 296 -5.37 10.58 14.12
C ASP A 296 -5.38 9.90 15.51
N ALA A 297 -5.40 8.58 15.56
CA ALA A 297 -5.40 7.84 16.82
C ALA A 297 -4.11 8.09 17.64
N LYS A 298 -2.93 8.15 17.00
CA LYS A 298 -1.66 8.45 17.68
C LYS A 298 -1.70 9.74 18.46
N TYR A 299 -2.20 10.80 17.85
CA TYR A 299 -2.23 12.13 18.45
C TYR A 299 -3.53 12.44 19.20
N ALA A 300 -4.54 11.57 19.12
CA ALA A 300 -5.64 11.56 20.08
C ALA A 300 -5.19 11.01 21.45
N TYR A 301 -4.36 9.97 21.46
CA TYR A 301 -3.98 9.28 22.71
C TYR A 301 -2.59 9.61 23.24
N TRP A 302 -1.66 10.05 22.39
CA TRP A 302 -0.27 10.34 22.76
C TRP A 302 0.39 9.22 23.57
N PHE A 303 0.09 7.95 23.27
CA PHE A 303 0.42 6.84 24.16
C PHE A 303 1.92 6.50 24.19
N VAL A 304 2.46 6.30 25.40
CA VAL A 304 3.88 5.99 25.69
C VAL A 304 4.38 4.72 25.00
N ARG A 305 5.68 4.65 24.67
CA ARG A 305 6.34 3.48 24.07
C ARG A 305 6.87 2.49 25.11
N PRO A 306 7.02 1.19 24.78
CA PRO A 306 7.56 0.20 25.72
C PRO A 306 8.92 0.60 26.31
N PHE A 307 9.87 0.99 25.46
CA PHE A 307 11.22 1.40 25.87
C PHE A 307 11.28 2.67 26.74
N GLN A 308 10.17 3.42 26.85
CA GLN A 308 10.07 4.58 27.75
C GLN A 308 9.52 4.21 29.12
N VAL A 309 8.86 3.05 29.23
CA VAL A 309 8.30 2.53 30.47
C VAL A 309 9.31 1.62 31.18
N ALA A 310 10.05 0.82 30.41
CA ALA A 310 11.05 -0.09 30.96
C ALA A 310 12.40 0.04 30.22
N ALA A 311 13.42 0.49 30.96
CA ALA A 311 14.75 0.78 30.40
C ALA A 311 15.52 -0.46 29.92
N ASN A 312 15.11 -1.65 30.35
CA ASN A 312 15.70 -2.93 29.91
C ASN A 312 15.19 -3.41 28.55
N ILE A 313 14.21 -2.73 27.94
CA ILE A 313 13.71 -3.06 26.59
C ILE A 313 14.68 -2.53 25.54
N ALA A 314 15.38 -3.43 24.87
CA ALA A 314 16.25 -3.11 23.75
C ALA A 314 15.45 -2.72 22.50
N THR A 315 15.97 -1.75 21.74
CA THR A 315 15.42 -1.34 20.44
C THR A 315 16.48 -1.55 19.36
N PRO A 316 16.54 -2.72 18.69
CA PRO A 316 17.57 -3.04 17.70
C PRO A 316 17.40 -2.29 16.37
N VAL A 317 16.40 -1.43 16.28
CA VAL A 317 16.08 -0.57 15.14
C VAL A 317 15.81 0.86 15.62
N GLY A 318 15.75 1.82 14.70
CA GLY A 318 15.53 3.23 15.02
C GLY A 318 14.24 3.47 15.82
N ARG A 319 14.35 4.29 16.87
CA ARG A 319 13.21 4.71 17.70
C ARG A 319 12.35 5.74 16.95
N PRO A 320 11.05 5.47 16.72
CA PRO A 320 10.23 6.40 15.98
C PRO A 320 9.86 7.64 16.80
N ASN A 321 9.89 8.79 16.15
CA ASN A 321 9.59 10.11 16.74
C ASN A 321 8.07 10.43 16.68
N PHE A 322 7.25 9.51 17.21
CA PHE A 322 5.81 9.64 17.31
C PHE A 322 5.21 8.62 18.30
N PRO A 323 4.00 8.87 18.86
CA PRO A 323 3.35 8.00 19.85
C PRO A 323 3.20 6.54 19.43
N SER A 324 3.05 5.65 20.42
CA SER A 324 2.97 4.20 20.19
C SER A 324 1.64 3.79 19.56
N TYR A 325 0.52 4.14 20.19
CA TYR A 325 -0.77 3.55 19.84
C TYR A 325 -1.49 4.29 18.70
N PRO A 326 -1.95 3.62 17.64
CA PRO A 326 -1.73 2.21 17.27
C PRO A 326 -0.47 2.03 16.40
N SER A 327 -0.07 0.79 16.13
CA SER A 327 1.08 0.48 15.28
C SER A 327 0.83 0.91 13.82
N ALA A 328 1.67 1.83 13.31
CA ALA A 328 1.59 2.32 11.93
C ALA A 328 1.89 1.22 10.90
N HIS A 329 2.86 0.35 11.19
CA HIS A 329 3.15 -0.81 10.34
C HIS A 329 1.94 -1.73 10.24
N SER A 330 1.24 -1.95 11.36
CA SER A 330 0.04 -2.78 11.41
C SER A 330 -1.14 -2.16 10.65
N CYS A 331 -1.31 -0.82 10.71
CA CYS A 331 -2.31 -0.11 9.91
C CYS A 331 -2.06 -0.28 8.40
N ILE A 332 -0.83 -0.04 7.96
CA ILE A 332 -0.45 -0.11 6.54
C ILE A 332 -0.52 -1.55 6.04
N THR A 333 0.13 -2.48 6.73
CA THR A 333 0.17 -3.89 6.32
C THR A 333 -1.23 -4.52 6.33
N GLY A 334 -2.04 -4.26 7.36
CA GLY A 334 -3.43 -4.73 7.41
C GLY A 334 -4.27 -4.19 6.25
N THR A 335 -4.08 -2.93 5.89
CA THR A 335 -4.77 -2.31 4.74
C THR A 335 -4.34 -2.93 3.42
N ALA A 336 -3.03 -3.02 3.19
CA ALA A 336 -2.48 -3.54 1.94
C ALA A 336 -2.88 -5.01 1.73
N ALA A 337 -2.78 -5.83 2.78
CA ALA A 337 -3.26 -7.21 2.77
C ALA A 337 -4.75 -7.26 2.43
N GLY A 338 -5.61 -6.53 3.15
CA GLY A 338 -7.06 -6.55 2.91
C GLY A 338 -7.46 -6.12 1.50
N VAL A 339 -6.82 -5.09 0.94
CA VAL A 339 -7.07 -4.68 -0.46
C VAL A 339 -6.60 -5.76 -1.43
N LEU A 340 -5.38 -6.26 -1.27
CA LEU A 340 -4.83 -7.24 -2.19
C LEU A 340 -5.57 -8.57 -2.15
N THR A 341 -6.07 -9.02 -1.00
CA THR A 341 -6.89 -10.24 -0.94
C THR A 341 -8.31 -10.00 -1.47
N GLY A 342 -8.87 -8.80 -1.29
CA GLY A 342 -10.13 -8.42 -1.92
C GLY A 342 -10.08 -8.41 -3.45
N LEU A 343 -8.92 -8.04 -4.03
CA LEU A 343 -8.70 -8.04 -5.49
C LEU A 343 -8.16 -9.37 -6.02
N PHE A 344 -7.40 -10.11 -5.20
CA PHE A 344 -6.75 -11.37 -5.54
C PHE A 344 -6.97 -12.41 -4.43
N PRO A 345 -8.14 -13.08 -4.38
CA PRO A 345 -8.48 -13.99 -3.29
C PRO A 345 -7.47 -15.14 -3.09
N ALA A 346 -6.81 -15.59 -4.16
CA ALA A 346 -5.78 -16.62 -4.08
C ALA A 346 -4.54 -16.21 -3.26
N ALA A 347 -4.34 -14.90 -3.00
CA ALA A 347 -3.22 -14.39 -2.21
C ALA A 347 -3.47 -14.41 -0.70
N GLN A 348 -4.68 -14.80 -0.23
CA GLN A 348 -5.11 -14.70 1.16
C GLN A 348 -4.09 -15.25 2.17
N SER A 349 -3.70 -16.52 2.02
CA SER A 349 -2.77 -17.16 2.96
C SER A 349 -1.42 -16.44 3.06
N VAL A 350 -0.88 -15.97 1.93
CA VAL A 350 0.40 -15.24 1.89
C VAL A 350 0.25 -13.86 2.54
N MET A 351 -0.86 -13.18 2.33
CA MET A 351 -1.11 -11.86 2.91
C MET A 351 -1.34 -11.94 4.43
N ASP A 352 -2.08 -12.96 4.91
CA ASP A 352 -2.29 -13.18 6.34
C ASP A 352 -0.96 -13.43 7.07
N ALA A 353 -0.09 -14.26 6.48
CA ALA A 353 1.24 -14.50 7.03
C ALA A 353 2.06 -13.19 7.15
N LYS A 354 2.00 -12.31 6.13
CA LYS A 354 2.67 -11.00 6.16
C LYS A 354 2.10 -10.08 7.24
N VAL A 355 0.79 -10.09 7.47
CA VAL A 355 0.14 -9.29 8.52
C VAL A 355 0.59 -9.73 9.92
N VAL A 356 0.68 -11.04 10.14
CA VAL A 356 1.17 -11.61 11.40
C VAL A 356 2.64 -11.28 11.61
N GLU A 357 3.48 -11.51 10.60
CA GLU A 357 4.93 -11.27 10.68
C GLU A 357 5.25 -9.79 10.89
N ALA A 358 4.61 -8.88 10.14
CA ALA A 358 4.79 -7.44 10.30
C ALA A 358 4.38 -6.94 11.69
N GLY A 359 3.32 -7.52 12.25
CA GLY A 359 2.86 -7.21 13.61
C GLY A 359 3.90 -7.61 14.64
N VAL A 360 4.25 -8.90 14.70
CA VAL A 360 5.18 -9.42 15.71
C VAL A 360 6.58 -8.82 15.57
N ALA A 361 7.01 -8.45 14.37
CA ALA A 361 8.26 -7.73 14.13
C ALA A 361 8.38 -6.45 14.96
N ARG A 362 7.24 -5.79 15.29
CA ARG A 362 7.25 -4.56 16.08
C ARG A 362 7.46 -4.80 17.57
N ILE A 363 7.12 -6.00 18.05
CA ILE A 363 7.41 -6.46 19.41
C ILE A 363 8.87 -6.90 19.51
N TYR A 364 9.37 -7.65 18.52
CA TYR A 364 10.80 -7.99 18.40
C TYR A 364 11.68 -6.74 18.38
N ALA A 365 11.19 -5.65 17.79
CA ALA A 365 11.85 -4.35 17.77
C ALA A 365 11.77 -3.57 19.10
N GLY A 366 11.00 -4.02 20.09
CA GLY A 366 10.77 -3.30 21.35
C GLY A 366 9.96 -2.01 21.20
N LEU A 367 9.22 -1.85 20.09
CA LEU A 367 8.61 -0.56 19.71
C LEU A 367 7.11 -0.45 19.96
N HIS A 368 6.40 -1.58 20.01
CA HIS A 368 4.94 -1.62 20.13
C HIS A 368 4.49 -2.75 21.05
N TYR A 369 3.36 -2.53 21.70
CA TYR A 369 2.62 -3.54 22.47
C TYR A 369 1.75 -4.41 21.55
N ARG A 370 1.23 -5.53 22.05
CA ARG A 370 0.28 -6.36 21.28
C ARG A 370 -1.01 -5.60 20.98
N PHE A 371 -1.54 -4.85 21.93
CA PHE A 371 -2.73 -4.01 21.70
C PHE A 371 -2.50 -2.92 20.63
N ASP A 372 -1.28 -2.39 20.47
CA ASP A 372 -0.96 -1.45 19.39
C ASP A 372 -1.11 -2.13 18.02
N ILE A 373 -0.66 -3.38 17.93
CA ILE A 373 -0.67 -4.19 16.70
C ILE A 373 -2.11 -4.55 16.34
N THR A 374 -2.87 -5.09 17.29
CA THR A 374 -4.27 -5.50 17.08
C THR A 374 -5.14 -4.31 16.68
N ALA A 375 -5.00 -3.16 17.35
CA ALA A 375 -5.73 -1.95 16.98
C ALA A 375 -5.33 -1.46 15.58
N GLY A 376 -4.04 -1.50 15.24
CA GLY A 376 -3.57 -1.11 13.91
C GLY A 376 -4.10 -2.03 12.81
N GLN A 377 -4.07 -3.35 13.00
CA GLN A 377 -4.65 -4.32 12.07
C GLN A 377 -6.17 -4.10 11.89
N THR A 378 -6.86 -3.75 12.98
CA THR A 378 -8.30 -3.42 12.93
C THR A 378 -8.57 -2.18 12.07
N ILE A 379 -7.82 -1.08 12.27
CA ILE A 379 -7.89 0.09 11.38
C ILE A 379 -7.64 -0.34 9.94
N GLY A 380 -6.59 -1.12 9.70
CA GLY A 380 -6.21 -1.52 8.36
C GLY A 380 -7.31 -2.31 7.64
N SER A 381 -7.95 -3.26 8.34
CA SER A 381 -9.07 -4.02 7.79
C SER A 381 -10.28 -3.14 7.41
N LYS A 382 -10.61 -2.15 8.24
CA LYS A 382 -11.73 -1.23 8.00
C LYS A 382 -11.44 -0.29 6.83
N VAL A 383 -10.22 0.23 6.73
CA VAL A 383 -9.80 1.09 5.60
C VAL A 383 -9.76 0.29 4.31
N ALA A 384 -9.27 -0.96 4.34
CA ALA A 384 -9.32 -1.85 3.17
C ALA A 384 -10.75 -2.09 2.70
N ALA A 385 -11.67 -2.41 3.61
CA ALA A 385 -13.09 -2.59 3.29
C ALA A 385 -13.71 -1.32 2.68
N LEU A 386 -13.38 -0.14 3.24
CA LEU A 386 -13.85 1.15 2.72
C LEU A 386 -13.35 1.39 1.28
N ALA A 387 -12.06 1.16 1.02
CA ALA A 387 -11.49 1.31 -0.31
C ALA A 387 -12.08 0.30 -1.31
N LEU A 388 -12.30 -0.94 -0.88
CA LEU A 388 -12.93 -1.99 -1.70
C LEU A 388 -14.39 -1.65 -2.08
N ALA A 389 -15.12 -0.96 -1.19
CA ALA A 389 -16.46 -0.46 -1.49
C ALA A 389 -16.46 0.70 -2.50
N HIS A 390 -15.32 1.37 -2.69
CA HIS A 390 -15.15 2.51 -3.61
C HIS A 390 -14.28 2.18 -4.81
N VAL A 391 -14.04 0.90 -5.11
CA VAL A 391 -13.23 0.50 -6.26
C VAL A 391 -13.89 1.09 -7.52
N PRO A 392 -13.19 1.98 -8.25
CA PRO A 392 -13.78 2.61 -9.43
C PRO A 392 -14.12 1.54 -10.47
N ALA A 393 -15.22 1.69 -11.20
CA ALA A 393 -15.47 0.86 -12.38
C ALA A 393 -14.31 1.03 -13.39
N SER A 394 -14.00 0.02 -14.21
CA SER A 394 -12.81 0.07 -15.08
C SER A 394 -12.79 1.23 -16.08
N ASN A 395 -13.94 1.80 -16.42
CA ASN A 395 -14.06 2.97 -17.29
C ASN A 395 -14.46 4.25 -16.54
N ALA A 396 -14.35 4.25 -15.21
CA ALA A 396 -14.64 5.39 -14.36
C ALA A 396 -13.36 5.85 -13.66
N ALA A 397 -13.08 7.15 -13.72
CA ALA A 397 -11.99 7.76 -12.98
C ALA A 397 -12.25 7.70 -11.46
N VAL A 398 -11.19 7.68 -10.67
CA VAL A 398 -11.26 7.97 -9.23
C VAL A 398 -11.74 9.42 -9.07
N PRO A 399 -12.82 9.67 -8.32
CA PRO A 399 -13.33 11.01 -8.09
C PRO A 399 -12.28 11.90 -7.41
N LEU A 400 -12.05 13.08 -7.97
CA LEU A 400 -11.12 14.09 -7.41
C LEU A 400 -11.86 15.11 -6.56
N GLN A 401 -12.78 14.62 -5.72
CA GLN A 401 -13.51 15.49 -4.79
C GLN A 401 -12.51 16.21 -3.91
#